data_AF-A0A2S7K8W7-F1
#
_entry.id   AF-A0A2S7K8W7-F1
#
_cell.length_a   1.000
_cell.length_b   1.000
_cell.length_c   1.000
_cell.angle_alpha   90.00
_cell.angle_beta   90.00
_cell.angle_gamma   90.00
#
_symmetry.space_group_name_H-M   'P 1'
#
loop_
_entity.id
_entity.type
_entity.pdbx_description
1 polymer ?
#
loop_
_entity_poly.entity_id
_entity_poly.type
_entity_poly.pdbx_seq_one_letter_code
_entity_poly.pdbx_strand_id
1 'polypeptide(L)'
;MDGAVEKHNPRETAMERLARHSGDFAASFLRMMALAAMLTPLLLAAILTVDIPLHSFDWLAGDAVRSRPSNWLTVGGFLMGLAPLLVILFARKYGGDEASRAVTASWGVAAVAVFAELSILAPSLEAGDLPGVRFTIFFTASAMAAQYMAASVYDISRGGGRWWRSPLYAALFAYGIYAFLYFPGVFSGSRVPWINWMIGDFAIKTFIALLFLPVYGFLRKPLRPKGGYGGI
;
A
#
# COMPACT_ATOMS: atom_id res chain seq x y z
N MET A 1 9.61 23.65 -22.06
CA MET A 1 10.95 23.65 -21.44
C MET A 1 10.92 24.72 -20.37
N ASP A 2 10.27 24.44 -19.24
CA ASP A 2 10.17 25.41 -18.15
C ASP A 2 11.30 25.12 -17.17
N GLY A 3 12.41 25.81 -17.40
CA GLY A 3 13.51 25.85 -16.46
C GLY A 3 13.00 26.38 -15.13
N ALA A 4 13.20 25.59 -14.07
CA ALA A 4 13.03 26.06 -12.71
C ALA A 4 13.88 27.33 -12.57
N VAL A 5 13.22 28.48 -12.43
CA VAL A 5 13.87 29.74 -12.08
C VAL A 5 14.36 29.59 -10.64
N GLU A 6 15.56 29.05 -10.51
CA GLU A 6 16.35 29.14 -9.28
C GLU A 6 16.45 30.63 -8.98
N LYS A 7 15.73 31.11 -7.96
CA LYS A 7 15.92 32.45 -7.43
C LYS A 7 17.32 32.50 -6.85
N HIS A 8 18.29 32.82 -7.69
CA HIS A 8 19.67 33.04 -7.33
C HIS A 8 19.70 34.25 -6.40
N ASN A 9 19.57 34.00 -5.09
CA ASN A 9 19.70 35.03 -4.07
C ASN A 9 21.21 35.28 -3.90
N PRO A 10 21.78 36.38 -4.42
CA PRO A 10 23.23 36.52 -4.60
C PRO A 10 24.00 36.72 -3.28
N ARG A 11 23.35 36.56 -2.13
CA ARG A 11 23.86 36.88 -0.79
C ARG A 11 23.86 35.71 0.19
N GLU A 12 23.48 34.51 -0.24
CA GLU A 12 23.44 33.36 0.67
C GLU A 12 24.83 32.75 0.81
N THR A 13 25.37 32.78 2.03
CA THR A 13 26.68 32.19 2.33
C THR A 13 26.63 30.67 2.22
N ALA A 14 27.78 30.04 1.94
CA ALA A 14 27.86 28.58 1.82
C ALA A 14 27.33 27.85 3.07
N MET A 15 27.52 28.44 4.26
CA MET A 15 27.01 27.93 5.53
C MET A 15 25.49 28.02 5.65
N GLU A 16 24.87 29.13 5.24
CA GLU A 16 23.40 29.28 5.23
C GLU A 16 22.74 28.31 4.26
N ARG A 17 23.36 28.08 3.09
CA ARG A 17 22.89 27.11 2.10
C ARG A 17 22.96 25.68 2.65
N LEU A 18 24.07 25.30 3.29
CA LEU A 18 24.25 24.00 3.92
C LEU A 18 23.22 23.79 5.05
N ALA A 19 23.02 24.79 5.90
CA ALA A 19 22.05 24.74 7.00
C ALA A 19 20.62 24.54 6.49
N ARG A 20 20.21 25.25 5.43
CA ARG A 20 18.89 25.08 4.80
C ARG A 20 18.70 23.69 4.21
N HIS A 21 19.66 23.20 3.42
CA HIS A 21 19.59 21.85 2.84
C HIS A 21 19.54 20.77 3.93
N SER A 22 20.29 20.95 5.01
CA SER A 22 20.28 20.04 6.16
C SER A 22 18.91 20.05 6.87
N GLY A 23 18.30 21.22 7.03
CA GLY A 23 16.95 21.37 7.58
C GLY A 23 15.86 20.73 6.70
N ASP A 24 15.90 20.98 5.39
CA ASP A 24 14.94 20.40 4.43
C ASP A 24 15.07 18.87 4.36
N PHE A 25 16.30 18.37 4.42
CA PHE A 25 16.59 16.94 4.51
C PHE A 25 16.03 16.33 5.79
N ALA A 26 16.33 16.92 6.96
CA ALA A 26 15.84 16.44 8.25
C ALA A 26 14.31 16.42 8.31
N ALA A 27 13.65 17.47 7.82
CA ALA A 27 12.18 17.54 7.76
C ALA A 27 11.59 16.47 6.84
N SER A 28 12.22 16.21 5.70
CA SER A 28 11.79 15.16 4.77
C SER A 28 12.01 13.77 5.35
N PHE A 29 13.13 13.55 6.02
CA PHE A 29 13.44 12.30 6.71
C PHE A 29 12.44 12.02 7.83
N LEU A 30 12.18 12.99 8.71
CA LEU A 30 11.20 12.86 9.80
C LEU A 30 9.78 12.58 9.27
N ARG A 31 9.38 13.23 8.16
CA ARG A 31 8.10 12.95 7.51
C ARG A 31 8.05 11.53 6.97
N MET A 32 9.08 11.08 6.26
CA MET A 32 9.15 9.71 5.74
C MET A 32 9.07 8.70 6.89
N MET A 33 9.80 8.92 7.99
CA MET A 33 9.71 8.11 9.19
C MET A 33 8.29 8.09 9.78
N ALA A 34 7.63 9.24 9.88
CA ALA A 34 6.27 9.33 10.42
C ALA A 34 5.26 8.58 9.53
N LEU A 35 5.37 8.70 8.20
CA LEU A 35 4.54 7.96 7.26
C LEU A 35 4.81 6.45 7.34
N ALA A 36 6.08 6.06 7.45
CA ALA A 36 6.46 4.67 7.63
C ALA A 36 5.92 4.11 8.95
N ALA A 37 6.00 4.87 10.04
CA ALA A 37 5.44 4.48 11.34
C ALA A 37 3.91 4.28 11.31
N MET A 38 3.20 4.90 10.35
CA MET A 38 1.76 4.66 10.15
C MET A 38 1.47 3.41 9.30
N LEU A 39 2.31 3.14 8.30
CA LEU A 39 2.07 2.05 7.34
C LEU A 39 2.68 0.71 7.79
N THR A 40 3.87 0.72 8.38
CA THR A 40 4.56 -0.50 8.85
C THR A 40 3.70 -1.36 9.80
N PRO A 41 2.99 -0.82 10.82
CA PRO A 41 2.17 -1.64 11.69
C PRO A 41 1.07 -2.39 10.93
N LEU A 42 0.49 -1.76 9.91
CA LEU A 42 -0.50 -2.40 9.04
C LEU A 42 0.13 -3.52 8.21
N LEU A 43 1.33 -3.30 7.66
CA LEU A 43 2.05 -4.33 6.91
C LEU A 43 2.43 -5.52 7.80
N LEU A 44 2.93 -5.27 9.01
CA LEU A 44 3.27 -6.31 9.97
C LEU A 44 2.04 -7.07 10.42
N ALA A 45 0.95 -6.39 10.79
CA ALA A 45 -0.30 -7.06 11.13
C ALA A 45 -0.80 -7.92 9.96
N ALA A 46 -0.67 -7.44 8.73
CA ALA A 46 -1.04 -8.21 7.55
C ALA A 46 -0.16 -9.45 7.33
N ILE A 47 1.16 -9.35 7.55
CA ILE A 47 2.09 -10.48 7.41
C ILE A 47 1.87 -11.52 8.51
N LEU A 48 1.73 -11.07 9.76
CA LEU A 48 1.58 -11.92 10.94
C LEU A 48 0.23 -12.65 11.03
N THR A 49 -0.76 -12.23 10.23
CA THR A 49 -2.10 -12.84 10.22
C THR A 49 -2.46 -13.41 8.85
N VAL A 50 -1.45 -13.63 8.00
CA VAL A 50 -1.62 -14.02 6.60
C VAL A 50 -2.17 -15.43 6.43
N ASP A 51 -2.06 -16.26 7.45
CA ASP A 51 -2.52 -17.65 7.54
C ASP A 51 -3.92 -17.79 8.14
N ILE A 52 -4.46 -16.75 8.80
CA ILE A 52 -5.77 -16.80 9.47
C ILE A 52 -6.90 -16.61 8.44
N PRO A 53 -7.78 -17.60 8.20
CA PRO A 53 -8.88 -17.47 7.24
C PRO A 53 -9.92 -16.43 7.67
N LEU A 54 -10.42 -15.63 6.73
CA LEU A 54 -11.45 -14.63 7.01
C LEU A 54 -12.84 -15.13 6.62
N HIS A 55 -13.60 -15.60 7.61
CA HIS A 55 -14.94 -16.17 7.42
C HIS A 55 -16.07 -15.17 7.20
N SER A 56 -15.84 -13.87 7.47
CA SER A 56 -16.88 -12.82 7.42
C SER A 56 -17.56 -12.66 6.05
N PHE A 57 -16.94 -13.19 4.99
CA PHE A 57 -17.44 -13.12 3.62
C PHE A 57 -17.95 -14.47 3.09
N ASP A 58 -17.97 -15.54 3.90
CA ASP A 58 -18.37 -16.88 3.46
C ASP A 58 -19.82 -16.95 2.96
N TRP A 59 -20.68 -16.07 3.47
CA TRP A 59 -22.06 -15.93 3.03
C TRP A 59 -22.19 -15.57 1.54
N LEU A 60 -21.17 -14.96 0.91
CA LEU A 60 -21.17 -14.66 -0.52
C LEU A 60 -21.19 -15.91 -1.40
N ALA A 61 -20.73 -17.05 -0.88
CA ALA A 61 -20.68 -18.30 -1.62
C ALA A 61 -21.90 -19.20 -1.39
N GLY A 62 -22.80 -18.86 -0.46
CA GLY A 62 -23.90 -19.71 -0.05
C GLY A 62 -23.43 -21.13 0.31
N ASP A 63 -24.03 -22.14 -0.34
CA ASP A 63 -23.70 -23.55 -0.13
C ASP A 63 -22.45 -24.02 -0.89
N ALA A 64 -21.88 -23.19 -1.76
CA ALA A 64 -20.70 -23.55 -2.55
C ALA A 64 -19.42 -23.48 -1.71
N VAL A 65 -19.20 -24.50 -0.87
CA VAL A 65 -18.06 -24.58 0.08
C VAL A 65 -16.71 -24.29 -0.57
N ARG A 66 -16.46 -24.79 -1.79
CA ARG A 66 -15.20 -24.59 -2.53
C ARG A 66 -14.97 -23.14 -2.98
N SER A 67 -16.02 -22.34 -3.05
CA SER A 67 -15.97 -20.95 -3.52
C SER A 67 -16.01 -19.94 -2.37
N ARG A 68 -16.12 -20.41 -1.11
CA ARG A 68 -16.10 -19.56 0.08
C ARG A 68 -14.84 -18.68 0.10
N PRO A 69 -14.99 -17.35 0.32
CA PRO A 69 -13.88 -16.45 0.53
C PRO A 69 -12.83 -16.93 1.53
N SER A 70 -13.19 -17.58 2.63
CA SER A 70 -12.21 -18.11 3.59
C SER A 70 -11.19 -19.10 3.00
N ASN A 71 -11.46 -19.70 1.83
CA ASN A 71 -10.48 -20.57 1.17
C ASN A 71 -9.31 -19.81 0.51
N TRP A 72 -9.41 -18.49 0.35
CA TRP A 72 -8.42 -17.68 -0.37
C TRP A 72 -8.20 -16.28 0.22
N LEU A 73 -9.12 -15.79 1.05
CA LEU A 73 -9.07 -14.52 1.75
C LEU A 73 -8.72 -14.77 3.22
N THR A 74 -7.60 -14.23 3.64
CA THR A 74 -7.12 -14.27 5.03
C THR A 74 -7.25 -12.91 5.69
N VAL A 75 -7.18 -12.87 7.02
CA VAL A 75 -7.13 -11.61 7.79
C VAL A 75 -5.98 -10.76 7.29
N GLY A 76 -4.81 -11.37 7.08
CA GLY A 76 -3.66 -10.69 6.53
C GLY A 76 -3.87 -10.17 5.11
N GLY A 77 -4.46 -10.98 4.22
CA GLY A 77 -4.81 -10.54 2.87
C GLY A 77 -5.80 -9.37 2.84
N PHE A 78 -6.75 -9.35 3.77
CA PHE A 78 -7.69 -8.24 3.95
C PHE A 78 -6.99 -6.97 4.45
N LEU A 79 -6.19 -7.08 5.52
CA LEU A 79 -5.42 -5.96 6.08
C LEU A 79 -4.45 -5.37 5.05
N MET A 80 -3.77 -6.22 4.27
CA MET A 80 -2.91 -5.78 3.18
C MET A 80 -3.69 -4.98 2.13
N GLY A 81 -4.95 -5.35 1.88
CA GLY A 81 -5.87 -4.59 1.02
C GLY A 81 -6.17 -3.17 1.51
N LEU A 82 -5.97 -2.85 2.79
CA LEU A 82 -6.13 -1.49 3.32
C LEU A 82 -4.90 -0.61 3.07
N ALA A 83 -3.73 -1.19 2.81
CA ALA A 83 -2.48 -0.45 2.62
C ALA A 83 -2.52 0.51 1.42
N PRO A 84 -3.04 0.14 0.24
CA PRO A 84 -3.24 1.09 -0.87
C PRO A 84 -4.12 2.30 -0.50
N LEU A 85 -5.14 2.12 0.35
CA LEU A 85 -6.02 3.22 0.79
C LEU A 85 -5.28 4.21 1.69
N LEU A 86 -4.42 3.70 2.58
CA LEU A 86 -3.56 4.54 3.40
C LEU A 86 -2.56 5.33 2.54
N VAL A 87 -1.98 4.67 1.53
CA VAL A 87 -1.05 5.31 0.57
C VAL A 87 -1.74 6.41 -0.24
N ILE A 88 -3.02 6.24 -0.59
CA ILE A 88 -3.83 7.31 -1.21
C ILE A 88 -3.92 8.54 -0.30
N LEU A 89 -4.09 8.37 1.01
CA LEU A 89 -4.09 9.48 1.97
C LEU A 89 -2.72 10.16 2.07
N PHE A 90 -1.63 9.40 1.95
CA PHE A 90 -0.27 9.95 1.90
C PHE A 90 -0.07 10.77 0.64
N ALA A 91 -0.42 10.22 -0.53
CA ALA A 91 -0.30 10.87 -1.82
C ALA A 91 -1.15 12.14 -1.90
N ARG A 92 -2.33 12.14 -1.25
CA ARG A 92 -3.15 13.33 -1.10
C ARG A 92 -2.43 14.48 -0.41
N LYS A 93 -1.76 14.21 0.71
CA LYS A 93 -1.16 15.25 1.56
C LYS A 93 0.24 15.66 1.10
N TYR A 94 1.03 14.69 0.63
CA TYR A 94 2.47 14.85 0.38
C TYR A 94 2.90 14.52 -1.06
N GLY A 95 1.97 14.11 -1.93
CA GLY A 95 2.29 13.70 -3.31
C GLY A 95 2.77 12.25 -3.44
N GLY A 96 2.72 11.74 -4.66
CA GLY A 96 3.02 10.36 -5.03
C GLY A 96 4.47 9.96 -4.75
N ASP A 97 5.42 10.88 -4.92
CA ASP A 97 6.84 10.62 -4.63
C ASP A 97 7.09 10.36 -3.15
N GLU A 98 6.56 11.22 -2.26
CA GLU A 98 6.69 11.03 -0.81
C GLU A 98 5.90 9.81 -0.33
N ALA A 99 4.73 9.56 -0.92
CA ALA A 99 3.97 8.35 -0.64
C ALA A 99 4.74 7.08 -1.04
N SER A 100 5.41 7.09 -2.19
CA SER A 100 6.23 5.97 -2.67
C SER A 100 7.46 5.75 -1.80
N ARG A 101 8.15 6.82 -1.38
CA ARG A 101 9.25 6.74 -0.40
C ARG A 101 8.79 6.12 0.92
N ALA A 102 7.62 6.52 1.41
CA ALA A 102 7.04 5.92 2.60
C ALA A 102 6.72 4.42 2.41
N VAL A 103 6.24 4.01 1.23
CA VAL A 103 6.05 2.58 0.89
C VAL A 103 7.38 1.84 0.96
N THR A 104 8.43 2.33 0.29
CA THR A 104 9.77 1.72 0.32
C THR A 104 10.30 1.59 1.75
N ALA A 105 10.23 2.69 2.53
CA ALA A 105 10.70 2.70 3.92
C ALA A 105 9.91 1.72 4.80
N SER A 106 8.59 1.65 4.64
CA SER A 106 7.74 0.75 5.43
C SER A 106 8.04 -0.72 5.15
N TRP A 107 8.22 -1.09 3.89
CA TRP A 107 8.63 -2.44 3.50
C TRP A 107 10.04 -2.79 3.99
N GLY A 108 10.97 -1.82 3.97
CA GLY A 108 12.30 -2.01 4.55
C GLY A 108 12.25 -2.30 6.05
N VAL A 109 11.47 -1.52 6.80
CA VAL A 109 11.28 -1.76 8.25
C VAL A 109 10.56 -3.08 8.51
N ALA A 110 9.51 -3.39 7.74
CA ALA A 110 8.79 -4.66 7.88
C ALA A 110 9.71 -5.85 7.58
N ALA A 111 10.55 -5.77 6.55
CA ALA A 111 11.51 -6.82 6.22
C ALA A 111 12.54 -7.04 7.34
N VAL A 112 13.07 -5.97 7.94
CA VAL A 112 13.97 -6.07 9.10
C VAL A 112 13.27 -6.71 10.30
N ALA A 113 12.02 -6.31 10.58
CA ALA A 113 11.25 -6.86 11.69
C ALA A 113 10.94 -8.36 11.50
N VAL A 114 10.48 -8.75 10.31
CA VAL A 114 10.25 -10.16 9.95
C VAL A 114 11.55 -10.96 10.01
N PHE A 115 12.66 -10.41 9.50
CA PHE A 115 13.96 -11.09 9.59
C PHE A 115 14.42 -11.29 11.04
N ALA A 116 14.24 -10.29 11.91
CA ALA A 116 14.56 -10.39 13.32
C ALA A 116 13.70 -11.45 14.02
N GLU A 117 12.40 -11.46 13.75
CA GLU A 117 11.47 -12.47 14.27
C GLU A 117 11.85 -13.88 13.80
N LEU A 118 12.09 -14.07 12.50
CA LEU A 118 12.53 -15.36 11.95
C LEU A 118 13.86 -15.81 12.54
N SER A 119 14.79 -14.88 12.79
CA SER A 119 16.08 -15.21 13.41
C SER A 119 15.92 -15.68 14.87
N ILE A 120 14.94 -15.13 15.59
CA ILE A 120 14.62 -15.52 16.97
C ILE A 120 13.87 -16.86 17.00
N LEU A 121 12.92 -17.07 16.08
CA LEU A 121 12.10 -18.28 16.01
C LEU A 121 12.78 -19.44 15.28
N ALA A 122 13.84 -19.20 14.50
CA ALA A 122 14.54 -20.21 13.71
C ALA A 122 14.84 -21.53 14.46
N PRO A 123 15.26 -21.52 15.76
CA PRO A 123 15.50 -22.76 16.49
C PRO A 123 14.26 -23.60 16.77
N SER A 124 13.06 -23.01 16.72
CA SER A 124 11.77 -23.65 17.03
C SER A 124 10.87 -23.86 15.82
N LEU A 125 11.27 -23.43 14.62
CA LEU A 125 10.46 -23.59 13.41
C LEU A 125 10.54 -25.01 12.87
N GLU A 126 9.38 -25.58 12.56
CA GLU A 126 9.22 -26.87 11.89
C GLU A 126 8.96 -26.72 10.38
N ALA A 127 9.10 -27.83 9.66
CA ALA A 127 8.78 -27.90 8.24
C ALA A 127 7.27 -27.75 8.02
N GLY A 128 6.85 -26.55 7.62
CA GLY A 128 5.44 -26.22 7.37
C GLY A 128 4.97 -24.94 8.05
N ASP A 129 5.73 -24.44 9.02
CA ASP A 129 5.40 -23.22 9.77
C ASP A 129 5.55 -21.95 8.92
N LEU A 130 6.39 -22.01 7.89
CA LEU A 130 6.63 -20.87 7.00
C LEU A 130 5.77 -20.96 5.73
N PRO A 131 5.25 -19.81 5.25
CA PRO A 131 4.60 -19.77 3.96
C PRO A 131 5.58 -20.18 2.85
N GLY A 132 5.07 -20.93 1.88
CA GLY A 132 5.90 -21.40 0.76
C GLY A 132 6.52 -20.23 -0.03
N VAL A 133 7.76 -20.42 -0.51
CA VAL A 133 8.55 -19.37 -1.21
C VAL A 133 7.76 -18.68 -2.32
N ARG A 134 7.01 -19.45 -3.10
CA ARG A 134 6.17 -18.94 -4.19
C ARG A 134 5.07 -17.99 -3.68
N PHE A 135 4.40 -18.36 -2.58
CA PHE A 135 3.43 -17.49 -1.94
C PHE A 135 4.11 -16.20 -1.46
N THR A 136 5.23 -16.30 -0.74
CA THR A 136 5.93 -15.15 -0.15
C THR A 136 6.36 -14.14 -1.21
N ILE A 137 6.92 -14.61 -2.33
CA ILE A 137 7.35 -13.75 -3.44
C ILE A 137 6.14 -13.02 -4.05
N PHE A 138 5.10 -13.76 -4.45
CA PHE A 138 3.98 -13.15 -5.16
C PHE A 138 3.07 -12.33 -4.25
N PHE A 139 2.89 -12.71 -2.98
CA PHE A 139 2.18 -11.90 -1.98
C PHE A 139 2.89 -10.57 -1.77
N THR A 140 4.20 -10.60 -1.52
CA THR A 140 5.00 -9.38 -1.30
C THR A 140 5.04 -8.50 -2.54
N ALA A 141 5.38 -9.06 -3.70
CA ALA A 141 5.53 -8.30 -4.94
C ALA A 141 4.20 -7.67 -5.38
N SER A 142 3.09 -8.40 -5.30
CA SER A 142 1.76 -7.87 -5.65
C SER A 142 1.30 -6.79 -4.68
N ALA A 143 1.54 -6.94 -3.37
CA ALA A 143 1.19 -5.95 -2.37
C ALA A 143 2.00 -4.65 -2.55
N MET A 144 3.31 -4.76 -2.74
CA MET A 144 4.18 -3.61 -3.06
C MET A 144 3.71 -2.91 -4.33
N ALA A 145 3.47 -3.66 -5.41
CA ALA A 145 3.00 -3.11 -6.68
C ALA A 145 1.67 -2.36 -6.53
N ALA A 146 0.73 -2.89 -5.74
CA ALA A 146 -0.54 -2.23 -5.46
C ALA A 146 -0.37 -0.88 -4.76
N GLN A 147 0.54 -0.79 -3.79
CA GLN A 147 0.82 0.44 -3.06
C GLN A 147 1.48 1.51 -3.96
N TYR A 148 2.46 1.13 -4.77
CA TYR A 148 3.03 2.07 -5.76
C TYR A 148 1.99 2.50 -6.79
N MET A 149 1.18 1.57 -7.29
CA MET A 149 0.09 1.88 -8.22
C MET A 149 -0.92 2.87 -7.62
N ALA A 150 -1.27 2.69 -6.34
CA ALA A 150 -2.13 3.63 -5.63
C ALA A 150 -1.52 5.04 -5.56
N ALA A 151 -0.23 5.15 -5.22
CA ALA A 151 0.47 6.44 -5.18
C ALA A 151 0.49 7.10 -6.57
N SER A 152 0.94 6.38 -7.60
CA SER A 152 1.11 6.92 -8.96
C SER A 152 -0.20 7.28 -9.62
N VAL A 153 -1.21 6.40 -9.58
CA VAL A 153 -2.52 6.66 -10.21
C VAL A 153 -3.24 7.79 -9.48
N TYR A 154 -3.13 7.87 -8.16
CA TYR A 154 -3.67 9.01 -7.42
C TYR A 154 -3.00 10.31 -7.87
N ASP A 155 -1.67 10.32 -8.00
CA ASP A 155 -0.90 11.50 -8.38
C ASP A 155 -1.24 12.00 -9.80
N ILE A 156 -1.39 11.08 -10.74
CA ILE A 156 -1.74 11.41 -12.13
C ILE A 156 -3.20 11.88 -12.22
N SER A 157 -4.08 11.32 -11.40
CA SER A 157 -5.53 11.62 -11.46
C SER A 157 -5.97 12.76 -10.53
N ARG A 158 -5.08 13.32 -9.70
CA ARG A 158 -5.39 14.47 -8.84
C ARG A 158 -5.35 15.77 -9.67
N GLY A 159 -6.49 16.47 -9.74
CA GLY A 159 -6.62 17.73 -10.49
C GLY A 159 -7.87 17.78 -11.37
N GLY A 160 -8.65 18.85 -11.28
CA GLY A 160 -9.77 19.18 -12.19
C GLY A 160 -11.02 18.29 -12.16
N GLY A 161 -11.00 17.15 -11.45
CA GLY A 161 -12.12 16.20 -11.39
C GLY A 161 -12.98 16.26 -10.12
N ARG A 162 -14.06 15.46 -10.08
CA ARG A 162 -14.85 15.23 -8.86
C ARG A 162 -13.98 14.59 -7.80
N TRP A 163 -14.17 14.98 -6.54
CA TRP A 163 -13.29 14.62 -5.43
C TRP A 163 -13.13 13.12 -5.16
N TRP A 164 -14.12 12.31 -5.53
CA TRP A 164 -14.12 10.86 -5.38
C TRP A 164 -13.35 10.14 -6.50
N ARG A 165 -13.04 10.83 -7.60
CA ARG A 165 -12.52 10.22 -8.82
C ARG A 165 -11.09 9.69 -8.63
N SER A 166 -10.19 10.55 -8.14
CA SER A 166 -8.79 10.18 -7.90
C SER A 166 -8.61 9.04 -6.90
N PRO A 167 -9.23 9.05 -5.69
CA PRO A 167 -9.08 7.94 -4.75
C PRO A 167 -9.72 6.63 -5.27
N LEU A 168 -10.85 6.71 -5.99
CA LEU A 168 -11.47 5.51 -6.55
C LEU A 168 -10.60 4.88 -7.64
N TYR A 169 -10.10 5.67 -8.60
CA TYR A 169 -9.25 5.15 -9.66
C TYR A 169 -7.95 4.56 -9.09
N ALA A 170 -7.32 5.26 -8.15
CA ALA A 170 -6.13 4.75 -7.49
C ALA A 170 -6.36 3.40 -6.81
N ALA A 171 -7.47 3.24 -6.07
CA ALA A 171 -7.82 1.99 -5.42
C ALA A 171 -8.10 0.87 -6.44
N LEU A 172 -8.90 1.13 -7.48
CA LEU A 172 -9.24 0.14 -8.50
C LEU A 172 -8.00 -0.37 -9.25
N PHE A 173 -7.10 0.53 -9.67
CA PHE A 173 -5.87 0.12 -10.34
C PHE A 173 -4.93 -0.63 -9.40
N ALA A 174 -4.82 -0.22 -8.14
CA ALA A 174 -4.04 -0.92 -7.12
C ALA A 174 -4.55 -2.34 -6.87
N TYR A 175 -5.87 -2.51 -6.75
CA TYR A 175 -6.47 -3.83 -6.56
C TYR A 175 -6.43 -4.69 -7.83
N GLY A 176 -6.53 -4.07 -9.00
CA GLY A 176 -6.35 -4.76 -10.28
C GLY A 176 -4.94 -5.33 -10.40
N ILE A 177 -3.90 -4.50 -10.21
CA ILE A 177 -2.51 -4.97 -10.31
C ILE A 177 -2.20 -6.03 -9.26
N TYR A 178 -2.74 -5.90 -8.04
CA TYR A 178 -2.62 -6.94 -7.02
C TYR A 178 -3.19 -8.27 -7.53
N ALA A 179 -4.45 -8.26 -7.98
CA ALA A 179 -5.15 -9.47 -8.40
C ALA A 179 -4.45 -10.17 -9.58
N PHE A 180 -4.00 -9.40 -10.58
CA PHE A 180 -3.31 -9.92 -11.75
C PHE A 180 -1.91 -10.47 -11.48
N LEU A 181 -1.23 -10.02 -10.41
CA LEU A 181 0.07 -10.55 -10.02
C LEU A 181 -0.06 -11.71 -9.03
N TYR A 182 -0.89 -11.56 -8.01
CA TYR A 182 -1.03 -12.50 -6.91
C TYR A 182 -1.67 -13.82 -7.36
N PHE A 183 -2.86 -13.79 -7.96
CA PHE A 183 -3.62 -15.02 -8.20
C PHE A 183 -2.95 -15.94 -9.24
N PRO A 184 -2.53 -15.45 -10.42
CA PRO A 184 -1.78 -16.28 -11.36
C PRO A 184 -0.44 -16.72 -10.77
N GLY A 185 0.26 -15.84 -10.05
CA GLY A 185 1.54 -16.12 -9.43
C GLY A 185 1.47 -17.25 -8.40
N VAL A 186 0.50 -17.22 -7.51
CA VAL A 186 0.35 -18.18 -6.41
C VAL A 186 -0.36 -19.47 -6.84
N PHE A 187 -1.34 -19.40 -7.74
CA PHE A 187 -2.24 -20.52 -8.02
C PHE A 187 -2.15 -21.12 -9.43
N SER A 188 -1.33 -20.60 -10.35
CA SER A 188 -1.09 -21.26 -11.64
C SER A 188 -0.65 -22.73 -11.46
N GLY A 189 -1.22 -23.62 -12.28
CA GLY A 189 -0.99 -25.07 -12.22
C GLY A 189 -1.74 -25.80 -11.10
N SER A 190 -2.48 -25.10 -10.24
CA SER A 190 -3.33 -25.73 -9.24
C SER A 190 -4.70 -26.14 -9.80
N ARG A 191 -5.41 -27.02 -9.09
CA ARG A 191 -6.78 -27.47 -9.44
C ARG A 191 -7.89 -26.64 -8.78
N VAL A 192 -7.53 -25.54 -8.12
CA VAL A 192 -8.49 -24.67 -7.43
C VAL A 192 -9.08 -23.64 -8.40
N PRO A 193 -10.30 -23.12 -8.15
CA PRO A 193 -10.95 -22.17 -9.05
C PRO A 193 -10.40 -20.74 -8.85
N TRP A 194 -9.09 -20.56 -9.02
CA TRP A 194 -8.39 -19.32 -8.67
C TRP A 194 -8.82 -18.11 -9.50
N ILE A 195 -9.35 -18.29 -10.71
CA ILE A 195 -9.94 -17.19 -11.51
C ILE A 195 -11.18 -16.63 -10.79
N ASN A 196 -12.05 -17.50 -10.27
CA ASN A 196 -13.22 -17.07 -9.52
C ASN A 196 -12.81 -16.39 -8.20
N TRP A 197 -11.78 -16.91 -7.54
CA TRP A 197 -11.22 -16.28 -6.33
C TRP A 197 -10.63 -14.90 -6.63
N MET A 198 -9.92 -14.74 -7.75
CA MET A 198 -9.39 -13.45 -8.20
C MET A 198 -10.49 -12.42 -8.44
N ILE A 199 -11.58 -12.82 -9.10
CA ILE A 199 -12.74 -11.95 -9.35
C ILE A 199 -13.41 -11.59 -8.01
N GLY A 200 -13.59 -12.56 -7.12
CA GLY A 200 -14.15 -12.35 -5.79
C GLY A 200 -13.32 -11.36 -4.95
N ASP A 201 -12.00 -11.52 -4.98
CA ASP A 201 -11.07 -10.63 -4.28
C ASP A 201 -11.18 -9.19 -4.78
N PHE A 202 -11.14 -9.02 -6.11
CA PHE A 202 -11.28 -7.71 -6.72
C PHE A 202 -12.65 -7.06 -6.43
N ALA A 203 -13.73 -7.86 -6.41
CA ALA A 203 -15.07 -7.38 -6.07
C ALA A 203 -15.17 -6.91 -4.62
N ILE A 204 -14.66 -7.69 -3.66
CA ILE A 204 -14.63 -7.32 -2.23
C ILE A 204 -13.79 -6.04 -2.06
N LYS A 205 -12.59 -5.98 -2.65
CA LYS A 205 -11.72 -4.81 -2.56
C LYS A 205 -12.32 -3.57 -3.23
N THR A 206 -13.04 -3.73 -4.34
CA THR A 206 -13.81 -2.64 -4.96
C THR A 206 -14.91 -2.12 -4.04
N PHE A 207 -15.64 -3.01 -3.37
CA PHE A 207 -16.63 -2.61 -2.38
C PHE A 207 -16.00 -1.82 -1.21
N ILE A 208 -14.84 -2.27 -0.71
CA ILE A 208 -14.06 -1.54 0.30
C ILE A 208 -13.62 -0.17 -0.22
N ALA A 209 -13.17 -0.05 -1.48
CA ALA A 209 -12.83 1.24 -2.08
C ALA A 209 -14.01 2.22 -2.09
N LEU A 210 -15.23 1.72 -2.36
CA LEU A 210 -16.45 2.53 -2.34
C LEU A 210 -16.78 2.99 -0.91
N LEU A 211 -16.65 2.11 0.08
CA LEU A 211 -16.81 2.45 1.50
C LEU A 211 -15.74 3.41 2.01
N PHE A 212 -14.55 3.40 1.41
CA PHE A 212 -13.49 4.36 1.72
C PHE A 212 -13.80 5.77 1.23
N LEU A 213 -14.63 5.96 0.20
CA LEU A 213 -14.95 7.29 -0.33
C LEU A 213 -15.53 8.28 0.70
N PRO A 214 -16.54 7.95 1.53
CA PRO A 214 -17.00 8.87 2.56
C PRO A 214 -15.90 9.20 3.59
N VAL A 215 -15.09 8.21 3.99
CA VAL A 215 -13.94 8.41 4.91
C VAL A 215 -12.93 9.37 4.29
N TYR A 216 -12.52 9.11 3.05
CA TYR A 216 -11.66 9.99 2.29
C TYR A 216 -12.26 11.40 2.18
N GLY A 217 -13.55 11.50 1.85
CA GLY A 217 -14.31 12.73 1.72
C GLY A 217 -14.25 13.62 2.96
N PHE A 218 -14.38 13.00 4.14
CA PHE A 218 -14.23 13.63 5.46
C PHE A 218 -12.79 14.09 5.71
N LEU A 219 -11.81 13.23 5.41
CA LEU A 219 -10.38 13.51 5.59
C LEU A 219 -9.81 14.54 4.60
N ARG A 220 -10.57 14.98 3.59
CA ARG A 220 -10.06 15.92 2.57
C ARG A 220 -9.61 17.27 3.13
N LYS A 221 -10.34 17.80 4.12
CA LYS A 221 -10.03 19.09 4.76
C LYS A 221 -8.77 19.02 5.64
N PRO A 222 -8.61 18.04 6.54
CA PRO A 222 -7.38 17.92 7.33
C PRO A 222 -6.16 17.49 6.50
N LEU A 223 -6.38 16.76 5.41
CA LEU A 223 -5.32 16.34 4.47
C LEU A 223 -5.29 17.24 3.23
N ARG A 224 -5.20 18.55 3.43
CA ARG A 224 -4.94 19.47 2.30
C ARG A 224 -3.56 19.18 1.70
N PRO A 225 -3.41 19.21 0.36
CA PRO A 225 -2.11 19.07 -0.28
C PRO A 225 -1.14 20.12 0.25
N LYS A 226 0.08 19.70 0.59
CA LYS A 226 1.17 20.65 0.88
C LYS A 226 1.72 21.20 -0.44
N GLY A 227 1.94 22.52 -0.50
CA GLY A 227 2.60 23.18 -1.63
C GLY A 227 4.00 22.60 -1.88
N GLY A 228 4.43 22.59 -3.14
CA GLY A 228 5.72 22.02 -3.57
C GLY A 228 5.70 20.52 -3.92
N TYR A 229 4.59 19.82 -3.68
CA TYR A 229 4.42 18.39 -4.00
C TYR A 229 3.37 18.15 -5.08
N GLY A 230 3.28 19.05 -6.08
CA GLY A 230 2.30 18.97 -7.17
C GLY A 230 0.85 19.34 -6.78
N GLY A 231 0.66 20.06 -5.68
CA GLY A 231 -0.65 20.60 -5.31
C GLY A 231 -1.00 21.85 -6.11
N ILE A 232 -2.10 21.78 -6.87
CA ILE A 232 -2.96 22.95 -7.14
C ILE A 232 -3.83 23.19 -5.90
#